data_AF-A0A9Q0VT72-F1
#
_entry.id   AF-A0A9Q0VT72-F1
#
_cell.length_a   1.000
_cell.length_b   1.000
_cell.length_c   1.000
_cell.angle_alpha   90.00
_cell.angle_beta   90.00
_cell.angle_gamma   90.00
#
_symmetry.space_group_name_H-M   'P 1'
#
loop_
_entity.id
_entity.type
_entity.pdbx_description
1 polymer ?
#
loop_
_entity_poly.entity_id
_entity_poly.type
_entity_poly.pdbx_seq_one_letter_code
_entity_poly.pdbx_strand_id
1 'polypeptide(L)'
;MSIGYYSSKKTDDICEEVCGQSSRAALSMSRLKCILRGLDLKTYIILLVLVPLGILGMYLHGPKISSFLRPIWDSPPKPFQIIPHYYHHNVSMENLCRLNGWGGVRESPRRVYDAVLFNNEVDILTIRWKELYPYITRFVILEANSTFTGIPKPLLFARNRDRFKFHREPADLWDGWREVQERGKPICRRSISEGSTGPAH
;
A
#
# COMPACT_ATOMS: atom_id res chain seq x y z
N MET A 1 41.39 -50.14 64.45
CA MET A 1 40.16 -50.20 63.63
C MET A 1 40.14 -48.96 62.76
N SER A 2 40.40 -49.18 61.46
CA SER A 2 40.76 -48.15 60.48
C SER A 2 39.52 -47.48 59.90
N ILE A 3 39.48 -46.16 59.92
CA ILE A 3 38.46 -45.33 59.25
C ILE A 3 38.89 -45.15 57.80
N GLY A 4 38.11 -45.69 56.87
CA GLY A 4 38.33 -45.56 55.43
C GLY A 4 37.66 -44.30 54.88
N TYR A 5 38.47 -43.35 54.39
CA TYR A 5 38.01 -42.31 53.47
C TYR A 5 38.22 -42.82 52.03
N TYR A 6 37.14 -43.00 51.27
CA TYR A 6 37.22 -43.25 49.82
C TYR A 6 36.57 -42.08 49.08
N SER A 7 37.40 -41.32 48.38
CA SER A 7 36.98 -40.21 47.52
C SER A 7 36.79 -40.72 46.09
N SER A 8 35.58 -40.54 45.55
CA SER A 8 35.21 -40.96 44.19
C SER A 8 35.82 -40.01 43.16
N LYS A 9 36.84 -40.48 42.43
CA LYS A 9 37.32 -39.84 41.19
C LYS A 9 36.64 -40.52 40.01
N LYS A 10 35.82 -39.75 39.30
CA LYS A 10 35.17 -40.09 38.04
C LYS A 10 36.22 -40.16 36.93
N THR A 11 36.40 -41.33 36.33
CA THR A 11 37.26 -41.56 35.17
C THR A 11 36.43 -41.51 33.89
N ASP A 12 36.81 -40.63 32.96
CA ASP A 12 36.25 -40.53 31.62
C ASP A 12 37.17 -41.29 30.64
N ASP A 13 37.15 -42.63 30.68
CA ASP A 13 38.01 -43.48 29.84
C ASP A 13 37.34 -43.98 28.54
N ILE A 14 36.17 -43.45 28.17
CA ILE A 14 35.40 -44.03 27.04
C ILE A 14 35.82 -43.51 25.66
N CYS A 15 36.68 -42.47 25.58
CA CYS A 15 36.95 -41.79 24.31
C CYS A 15 38.29 -42.12 23.62
N GLU A 16 39.19 -42.90 24.22
CA GLU A 16 40.53 -43.10 23.62
C GLU A 16 40.65 -44.35 22.72
N GLU A 17 39.76 -45.35 22.84
CA GLU A 17 39.99 -46.65 22.22
C GLU A 17 39.57 -46.79 20.74
N VAL A 18 38.95 -45.77 20.12
CA VAL A 18 38.34 -45.90 18.76
C VAL A 18 38.92 -44.92 17.72
N CYS A 19 40.16 -44.48 17.87
CA CYS A 19 40.84 -43.61 16.89
C CYS A 19 42.08 -44.24 16.23
N GLY A 20 42.11 -45.58 16.08
CA GLY A 20 43.04 -46.28 15.20
C GLY A 20 42.43 -46.51 13.81
N GLN A 21 42.97 -45.84 12.78
CA GLN A 21 42.73 -46.07 11.34
C GLN A 21 41.28 -45.93 10.83
N SER A 22 40.83 -44.70 10.57
CA SER A 22 39.81 -44.50 9.52
C SER A 22 39.83 -43.10 8.89
N SER A 23 39.44 -43.05 7.61
CA SER A 23 39.51 -41.90 6.70
C SER A 23 38.85 -40.60 7.23
N ARG A 24 39.29 -39.44 6.73
CA ARG A 24 38.75 -38.09 7.10
C ARG A 24 37.22 -37.97 7.00
N ALA A 25 36.57 -38.76 6.15
CA ALA A 25 35.11 -38.81 6.04
C ALA A 25 34.42 -39.49 7.25
N ALA A 26 35.06 -40.50 7.86
CA ALA A 26 34.55 -41.17 9.05
C ALA A 26 34.61 -40.27 10.29
N LEU A 27 35.61 -39.40 10.39
CA LEU A 27 35.75 -38.39 11.45
C LEU A 27 34.70 -37.27 11.37
N SER A 28 34.26 -36.90 10.17
CA SER A 28 33.16 -35.94 9.97
C SER A 28 31.82 -36.51 10.44
N MET A 29 31.54 -37.76 10.07
CA MET A 29 30.32 -38.47 10.47
C MET A 29 30.28 -38.81 11.97
N SER A 30 31.44 -39.05 12.62
CA SER A 30 31.50 -39.29 14.05
C SER A 30 31.25 -38.01 14.87
N ARG A 31 31.79 -36.87 14.44
CA ARG A 31 31.54 -35.56 15.06
C ARG A 31 30.08 -35.12 14.91
N LEU A 32 29.47 -35.35 13.75
CA LEU A 32 28.04 -35.09 13.53
C LEU A 32 27.17 -35.98 14.43
N LYS A 33 27.52 -37.27 14.57
CA LYS A 33 26.83 -38.20 15.48
C LYS A 33 26.99 -37.81 16.96
N CYS A 34 28.12 -37.23 17.37
CA CYS A 34 28.31 -36.71 18.72
C CYS A 34 27.52 -35.41 18.97
N ILE A 35 27.45 -34.52 17.99
CA ILE A 35 26.61 -33.30 18.06
C ILE A 35 25.12 -33.66 18.10
N LEU A 36 24.68 -34.63 17.28
CA LEU A 36 23.29 -35.13 17.26
C LEU A 36 22.91 -35.90 18.54
N ARG A 37 23.87 -36.52 19.24
CA ARG A 37 23.69 -37.21 20.54
C ARG A 37 23.58 -36.26 21.74
N GLY A 38 24.07 -35.03 21.61
CA GLY A 38 23.97 -34.00 22.66
C GLY A 38 22.75 -33.08 22.53
N LEU A 39 21.99 -33.21 21.43
CA LEU A 39 20.71 -32.53 21.28
C LEU A 39 19.64 -33.38 21.98
N ASP A 40 19.17 -32.90 23.14
CA ASP A 40 18.06 -33.52 23.86
C ASP A 40 16.88 -33.80 22.92
N LEU A 41 16.19 -34.92 23.09
CA LEU A 41 14.97 -35.27 22.35
C LEU A 41 13.95 -34.10 22.35
N LYS A 42 13.94 -33.31 23.43
CA LYS A 42 13.16 -32.07 23.55
C LYS A 42 13.50 -31.04 22.47
N THR A 43 14.76 -30.88 22.12
CA THR A 43 15.21 -29.94 21.09
C THR A 43 14.71 -30.36 19.71
N TYR A 44 14.72 -31.66 19.39
CA TYR A 44 14.13 -32.16 18.14
C TYR A 44 12.62 -31.98 18.10
N ILE A 45 11.90 -32.20 19.22
CA ILE A 45 10.46 -31.95 19.30
C ILE A 45 10.14 -30.46 19.08
N ILE A 46 10.91 -29.55 19.69
CA ILE A 46 10.74 -28.11 19.49
C ILE A 46 10.98 -27.74 18.02
N LEU A 47 12.08 -28.19 17.42
CA LEU A 47 12.47 -27.82 16.07
C LEU A 47 11.58 -28.44 14.98
N LEU A 48 11.17 -29.70 15.13
CA LEU A 48 10.43 -30.43 14.10
C LEU A 48 8.92 -30.36 14.26
N VAL A 49 8.41 -30.00 15.45
CA VAL A 49 6.96 -29.97 15.71
C VAL A 49 6.49 -28.58 16.09
N LEU A 50 7.08 -27.96 17.13
CA LEU A 50 6.59 -26.66 17.62
C LEU A 50 6.88 -25.51 16.66
N VAL A 51 8.07 -25.47 16.06
CA VAL A 51 8.44 -24.41 15.11
C VAL A 51 7.56 -24.45 13.84
N PRO A 52 7.35 -25.60 13.16
CA PRO A 52 6.45 -25.66 12.01
C PRO A 52 4.99 -25.34 12.34
N LEU A 53 4.49 -25.80 13.49
CA LEU A 53 3.13 -25.46 13.95
C LEU A 53 3.00 -23.96 14.27
N GLY A 54 4.03 -23.35 14.85
CA GLY A 54 4.08 -21.90 15.08
C GLY A 54 4.08 -21.11 13.78
N ILE A 55 4.88 -21.52 12.78
CA ILE A 55 4.90 -20.91 11.44
C ILE A 55 3.54 -21.06 10.75
N LEU A 56 2.93 -22.25 10.80
CA LEU A 56 1.60 -22.49 10.23
C LEU A 56 0.52 -21.64 10.94
N GLY A 57 0.59 -21.54 12.26
CA GLY A 57 -0.30 -20.68 13.04
C GLY A 57 -0.15 -19.21 12.67
N MET A 58 1.09 -18.72 12.54
CA MET A 58 1.36 -17.35 12.07
C MET A 58 0.90 -17.13 10.63
N TYR A 59 1.00 -18.12 9.75
CA TYR A 59 0.51 -18.02 8.37
C TYR A 59 -1.03 -17.93 8.32
N LEU A 60 -1.73 -18.79 9.07
CA LEU A 60 -3.19 -18.81 9.11
C LEU A 60 -3.79 -17.63 9.87
N HIS A 61 -3.09 -17.09 10.86
CA HIS A 61 -3.55 -16.00 11.73
C HIS A 61 -2.83 -14.66 11.50
N GLY A 62 -1.94 -14.57 10.51
CA GLY A 62 -1.15 -13.38 10.20
C GLY A 62 -1.98 -12.10 10.07
N PRO A 63 -3.10 -12.09 9.31
CA PRO A 63 -3.97 -10.91 9.23
C PRO A 63 -4.57 -10.48 10.57
N LYS A 64 -4.84 -11.43 11.48
CA LYS A 64 -5.39 -11.17 12.82
C LYS A 64 -4.33 -10.62 13.75
N ILE A 65 -3.13 -11.19 13.74
CA ILE A 65 -1.98 -10.70 14.52
C ILE A 65 -1.58 -9.30 14.05
N SER A 66 -1.58 -9.07 12.73
CA SER A 66 -1.39 -7.76 12.14
C SER A 66 -2.45 -6.76 12.64
N SER A 67 -3.73 -7.12 12.56
CA SER A 67 -4.80 -6.23 13.03
C SER A 67 -4.71 -5.95 14.54
N PHE A 68 -4.29 -6.92 15.34
CA PHE A 68 -4.19 -6.79 16.80
C PHE A 68 -3.05 -5.87 17.23
N LEU A 69 -1.89 -5.98 16.58
CA LEU A 69 -0.72 -5.17 16.89
C LEU A 69 -0.68 -3.85 16.09
N ARG A 70 -1.73 -3.54 15.31
CA ARG A 70 -1.93 -2.27 14.59
C ARG A 70 -1.60 -1.02 15.43
N PRO A 71 -1.96 -0.92 16.73
CA PRO A 71 -1.60 0.23 17.54
C PRO A 71 -0.09 0.48 17.72
N ILE A 72 0.76 -0.52 17.48
CA ILE A 72 2.22 -0.43 17.66
C ILE A 72 2.91 0.15 16.42
N TRP A 73 2.36 -0.06 15.22
CA TRP A 73 3.01 0.37 13.96
C TRP A 73 2.14 1.29 13.08
N ASP A 74 0.84 1.38 13.33
CA ASP A 74 -0.04 2.31 12.64
C ASP A 74 -0.01 3.63 13.40
N SER A 75 0.44 4.69 12.73
CA SER A 75 0.45 6.01 13.36
C SER A 75 -0.99 6.53 13.47
N PRO A 76 -1.35 7.21 14.57
CA PRO A 76 -2.66 7.84 14.65
C PRO A 76 -2.85 8.80 13.47
N PRO A 77 -4.10 8.96 12.99
CA PRO A 77 -4.37 9.94 11.94
C PRO A 77 -3.93 11.33 12.42
N LYS A 78 -3.42 12.14 11.49
CA LYS A 78 -3.10 13.54 11.79
C LYS A 78 -4.34 14.23 12.37
N PRO A 79 -4.19 15.11 13.39
CA PRO A 79 -5.32 15.83 13.93
C PRO A 79 -6.00 16.65 12.84
N PHE A 80 -7.32 16.76 12.91
CA PHE A 80 -8.09 17.55 11.96
C PHE A 80 -7.65 19.01 12.03
N GLN A 81 -7.26 19.57 10.88
CA GLN A 81 -7.06 21.00 10.73
C GLN A 81 -8.38 21.59 10.26
N ILE A 82 -9.00 22.43 11.10
CA ILE A 82 -10.23 23.12 10.76
C ILE A 82 -9.88 24.28 9.83
N ILE A 83 -10.22 24.14 8.55
CA ILE A 83 -10.08 25.20 7.55
C ILE A 83 -11.46 25.86 7.41
N PRO A 84 -11.66 27.11 7.85
CA PRO A 84 -12.94 27.80 7.70
C PRO A 84 -13.19 28.06 6.21
N HIS A 85 -14.34 27.57 5.70
CA HIS A 85 -14.72 27.77 4.31
C HIS A 85 -15.72 28.93 4.20
N TYR A 86 -15.24 30.10 3.80
CA TYR A 86 -16.10 31.26 3.52
C TYR A 86 -16.68 31.12 2.11
N TYR A 87 -17.99 30.87 2.01
CA TYR A 87 -18.70 30.85 0.73
C TYR A 87 -19.95 31.71 0.78
N HIS A 88 -20.11 32.56 -0.22
CA HIS A 88 -21.32 33.34 -0.43
C HIS A 88 -21.47 33.68 -1.93
N HIS A 89 -22.68 33.56 -2.46
CA HIS A 89 -22.95 33.75 -3.90
C HIS A 89 -22.78 35.21 -4.35
N ASN A 90 -23.04 36.19 -3.46
CA ASN A 90 -22.92 37.62 -3.75
C ASN A 90 -21.54 38.23 -3.39
N VAL A 91 -20.50 37.42 -3.26
CA VAL A 91 -19.15 37.92 -2.96
C VAL A 91 -18.24 37.64 -4.17
N SER A 92 -17.46 38.63 -4.58
CA SER A 92 -16.50 38.45 -5.67
C SER A 92 -15.45 37.39 -5.32
N MET A 93 -14.98 36.65 -6.32
CA MET A 93 -13.96 35.62 -6.07
C MET A 93 -12.69 36.19 -5.47
N GLU A 94 -12.30 37.42 -5.81
CA GLU A 94 -11.15 38.09 -5.22
C GLU A 94 -11.28 38.26 -3.71
N ASN A 95 -12.43 38.74 -3.24
CA ASN A 95 -12.71 38.86 -1.82
C ASN A 95 -12.73 37.50 -1.13
N LEU A 96 -13.33 36.48 -1.76
CA LEU A 96 -13.31 35.10 -1.24
C LEU A 96 -11.88 34.56 -1.14
N CYS A 97 -11.03 34.78 -2.15
CA CYS A 97 -9.62 34.38 -2.10
C CYS A 97 -8.91 35.07 -0.92
N ARG A 98 -9.11 36.37 -0.75
CA ARG A 98 -8.47 37.14 0.33
C ARG A 98 -8.93 36.68 1.71
N LEU A 99 -10.22 36.41 1.90
CA LEU A 99 -10.77 35.89 3.16
C LEU A 99 -10.21 34.51 3.54
N ASN A 100 -9.89 33.68 2.54
CA ASN A 100 -9.26 32.38 2.74
C ASN A 100 -7.72 32.47 2.81
N GLY A 101 -7.14 33.67 2.84
CA GLY A 101 -5.69 33.88 2.90
C GLY A 101 -4.95 33.44 1.63
N TRP A 102 -5.63 33.39 0.48
CA TRP A 102 -5.07 33.02 -0.82
C TRP A 102 -4.55 34.24 -1.58
N GLY A 103 -3.58 34.02 -2.49
CA GLY A 103 -2.87 35.07 -3.24
C GLY A 103 -3.66 35.69 -4.41
N GLY A 104 -4.97 35.90 -4.22
CA GLY A 104 -5.88 36.46 -5.23
C GLY A 104 -6.39 35.44 -6.26
N VAL A 105 -7.08 35.94 -7.30
CA VAL A 105 -7.63 35.13 -8.40
C VAL A 105 -6.53 34.78 -9.40
N ARG A 106 -6.56 33.59 -10.00
CA ARG A 106 -5.65 33.22 -11.09
C ARG A 106 -6.03 33.94 -12.40
N GLU A 107 -5.02 34.28 -13.21
CA GLU A 107 -5.18 34.85 -14.55
C GLU A 107 -5.85 33.87 -15.52
N SER A 108 -5.51 32.58 -15.41
CA SER A 108 -6.14 31.50 -16.18
C SER A 108 -6.73 30.44 -15.24
N PRO A 109 -7.91 29.87 -15.55
CA PRO A 109 -8.50 28.81 -14.79
C PRO A 109 -7.65 27.55 -14.83
N ARG A 110 -7.70 26.78 -13.74
CA ARG A 110 -6.96 25.52 -13.66
C ARG A 110 -7.66 24.47 -14.53
N ARG A 111 -6.88 23.79 -15.37
CA ARG A 111 -7.35 22.57 -16.05
C ARG A 111 -7.56 21.46 -15.03
N VAL A 112 -8.79 21.00 -14.89
CA VAL A 112 -9.17 19.90 -14.01
C VAL A 112 -9.47 18.69 -14.87
N TYR A 113 -8.81 17.58 -14.57
CA TYR A 113 -8.99 16.31 -15.26
C TYR A 113 -9.62 15.32 -14.28
N ASP A 114 -10.63 14.60 -14.74
CA ASP A 114 -11.22 13.50 -13.98
C ASP A 114 -10.88 12.18 -14.65
N ALA A 115 -10.16 11.33 -13.94
CA ALA A 115 -9.77 10.00 -14.42
C ALA A 115 -10.61 8.94 -13.70
N VAL A 116 -11.39 8.17 -14.46
CA VAL A 116 -12.25 7.11 -13.92
C VAL A 116 -11.89 5.76 -14.52
N LEU A 117 -11.71 4.78 -13.64
CA LEU A 117 -11.63 3.37 -14.00
C LEU A 117 -13.06 2.85 -14.18
N PHE A 118 -13.40 2.41 -15.38
CA PHE A 118 -14.74 2.01 -15.74
C PHE A 118 -14.86 0.49 -15.92
N ASN A 119 -15.94 -0.09 -15.39
CA ASN A 119 -16.23 -1.51 -15.50
C ASN A 119 -17.63 -1.80 -16.09
N ASN A 120 -18.69 -1.72 -15.30
CA ASN A 120 -20.08 -2.01 -15.70
C ASN A 120 -21.10 -0.93 -15.27
N GLU A 121 -20.68 0.07 -14.51
CA GLU A 121 -21.54 1.06 -13.84
C GLU A 121 -21.90 2.23 -14.77
N VAL A 122 -22.55 1.93 -15.91
CA VAL A 122 -22.88 2.93 -16.94
C VAL A 122 -23.73 4.08 -16.38
N ASP A 123 -24.66 3.77 -15.48
CA ASP A 123 -25.59 4.77 -14.93
C ASP A 123 -24.89 5.70 -13.93
N ILE A 124 -24.01 5.17 -13.08
CA ILE A 124 -23.17 5.97 -12.17
C ILE A 124 -22.25 6.89 -12.98
N LEU A 125 -21.62 6.36 -14.04
CA LEU A 125 -20.79 7.17 -14.93
C LEU A 125 -21.61 8.30 -15.57
N THR A 126 -22.86 8.03 -15.95
CA THR A 126 -23.75 9.02 -16.55
C THR A 126 -24.11 10.14 -15.57
N ILE A 127 -24.40 9.80 -14.31
CA ILE A 127 -24.68 10.79 -13.26
C ILE A 127 -23.44 11.64 -13.00
N ARG A 128 -22.29 11.00 -12.74
CA ARG A 128 -21.01 11.67 -12.52
C ARG A 128 -20.66 12.63 -13.66
N TRP A 129 -20.87 12.20 -14.90
CA TRP A 129 -20.64 13.04 -16.06
C TRP A 129 -21.56 14.27 -16.05
N LYS A 130 -22.87 14.10 -15.85
CA LYS A 130 -23.84 15.20 -15.84
C LYS A 130 -23.56 16.22 -14.73
N GLU A 131 -23.21 15.74 -13.54
CA GLU A 131 -22.94 16.60 -12.38
C GLU A 131 -21.62 17.36 -12.53
N LEU A 132 -20.59 16.71 -13.06
CA LEU A 132 -19.25 17.29 -13.11
C LEU A 132 -18.92 17.98 -14.44
N TYR A 133 -19.76 17.82 -15.47
CA TYR A 133 -19.59 18.44 -16.79
C TYR A 133 -19.25 19.94 -16.75
N PRO A 134 -19.93 20.80 -15.97
CA PRO A 134 -19.61 22.23 -15.95
C PRO A 134 -18.35 22.60 -15.15
N TYR A 135 -17.68 21.63 -14.50
CA TYR A 135 -16.55 21.88 -13.61
C TYR A 135 -15.23 21.26 -14.11
N ILE A 136 -15.31 20.24 -14.96
CA ILE A 136 -14.15 19.48 -15.44
C ILE A 136 -13.76 19.95 -16.84
N THR A 137 -12.45 20.07 -17.07
CA THR A 137 -11.91 20.41 -18.38
C THR A 137 -11.91 19.20 -19.32
N ARG A 138 -11.48 18.03 -18.83
CA ARG A 138 -11.52 16.77 -19.61
C ARG A 138 -11.79 15.56 -18.71
N PHE A 139 -12.62 14.65 -19.19
CA PHE A 139 -12.80 13.32 -18.62
C PHE A 139 -11.87 12.32 -19.31
N VAL A 140 -11.16 11.52 -18.52
CA VAL A 140 -10.31 10.42 -18.96
C VAL A 140 -10.95 9.13 -18.46
N ILE A 141 -11.43 8.31 -19.38
CA ILE A 141 -12.06 7.03 -19.05
C ILE A 141 -11.09 5.91 -19.40
N LEU A 142 -10.79 5.07 -18.42
CA LEU A 142 -9.98 3.88 -18.60
C LEU A 142 -10.85 2.65 -18.44
N GLU A 143 -11.02 1.88 -19.52
CA GLU A 143 -11.73 0.60 -19.50
C GLU A 143 -10.76 -0.51 -19.91
N ALA A 144 -10.69 -1.58 -19.11
CA ALA A 144 -9.93 -2.78 -19.43
C ALA A 144 -10.82 -3.83 -20.10
N ASN A 145 -10.22 -4.65 -20.97
CA ASN A 145 -10.85 -5.83 -21.57
C ASN A 145 -10.78 -7.07 -20.66
N SER A 146 -10.44 -6.90 -19.39
CA SER A 146 -10.26 -7.96 -18.41
C SER A 146 -10.73 -7.51 -17.03
N THR A 147 -11.26 -8.44 -16.23
CA THR A 147 -11.62 -8.20 -14.83
C THR A 147 -10.37 -8.13 -13.94
N PHE A 148 -10.54 -7.72 -12.69
CA PHE A 148 -9.47 -7.77 -11.69
C PHE A 148 -8.91 -9.18 -11.47
N THR A 149 -9.69 -10.23 -11.77
CA THR A 149 -9.30 -11.64 -11.69
C THR A 149 -8.70 -12.19 -12.99
N GLY A 150 -8.52 -11.36 -14.02
CA GLY A 150 -7.93 -11.78 -15.30
C GLY A 150 -8.91 -12.40 -16.30
N ILE A 151 -10.22 -12.38 -16.02
CA ILE A 151 -11.23 -12.96 -16.91
C ILE A 151 -11.56 -11.96 -18.02
N PRO A 152 -11.61 -12.38 -19.30
CA PRO A 152 -11.99 -11.49 -20.40
C PRO A 152 -13.34 -10.82 -20.16
N LYS A 153 -13.39 -9.49 -20.36
CA LYS A 153 -14.59 -8.66 -20.19
C LYS A 153 -14.90 -7.90 -21.48
N PRO A 154 -16.18 -7.84 -21.90
CA PRO A 154 -16.57 -6.94 -22.98
C PRO A 154 -16.35 -5.46 -22.59
N LEU A 155 -15.95 -4.66 -23.57
CA LEU A 155 -15.84 -3.20 -23.43
C LEU A 155 -17.24 -2.59 -23.47
N LEU A 156 -17.81 -2.33 -22.29
CA LEU A 156 -19.16 -1.80 -22.10
C LEU A 156 -19.21 -0.30 -22.39
N PHE A 157 -18.17 0.46 -22.07
CA PHE A 157 -18.15 1.88 -22.39
C PHE A 157 -18.08 2.09 -23.91
N ALA A 158 -17.24 1.31 -24.60
CA ALA A 158 -17.15 1.34 -26.05
C ALA A 158 -18.50 1.06 -26.73
N ARG A 159 -19.26 0.08 -26.22
CA ARG A 159 -20.60 -0.27 -26.71
C ARG A 159 -21.67 0.79 -26.42
N ASN A 160 -21.54 1.51 -25.31
CA ASN A 160 -22.52 2.51 -24.88
C ASN A 160 -22.08 3.95 -25.15
N ARG A 161 -21.03 4.17 -25.96
CA ARG A 161 -20.45 5.49 -26.24
C ARG A 161 -21.48 6.51 -26.74
N ASP A 162 -22.52 6.03 -27.42
CA ASP A 162 -23.62 6.87 -27.92
C ASP A 162 -24.42 7.55 -26.81
N ARG A 163 -24.57 6.88 -25.65
CA ARG A 163 -25.24 7.45 -24.47
C ARG A 163 -24.50 8.67 -23.92
N PHE A 164 -23.23 8.86 -24.27
CA PHE A 164 -22.36 9.94 -23.80
C PHE A 164 -22.10 11.03 -24.84
N LYS A 165 -22.84 11.02 -25.97
CA LYS A 165 -22.70 12.01 -27.05
C LYS A 165 -23.30 13.38 -26.75
N PHE A 166 -24.15 13.50 -25.71
CA PHE A 166 -24.91 14.71 -25.37
C PHE A 166 -24.06 15.95 -25.04
N HIS A 167 -22.74 15.79 -24.91
CA HIS A 167 -21.79 16.87 -24.66
C HIS A 167 -20.62 16.89 -25.65
N ARG A 168 -20.71 16.11 -26.73
CA ARG A 168 -19.74 16.16 -27.81
C ARG A 168 -19.98 17.48 -28.54
N GLU A 169 -19.22 18.51 -28.19
CA GLU A 169 -18.91 19.55 -29.16
C GLU A 169 -18.47 18.87 -30.47
N PRO A 170 -18.88 19.39 -31.64
CA PRO A 170 -18.64 18.73 -32.92
C PRO A 170 -17.23 18.17 -32.99
N ALA A 171 -17.11 16.91 -33.43
CA ALA A 171 -15.84 16.19 -33.54
C ALA A 171 -14.87 16.84 -34.54
N ASP A 172 -15.27 17.96 -35.13
CA ASP A 172 -14.56 18.79 -36.09
C ASP A 172 -13.68 19.85 -35.38
N LEU A 173 -13.73 19.92 -34.04
CA LEU A 173 -12.97 20.86 -33.21
C LEU A 173 -11.71 20.24 -32.56
N TRP A 174 -11.16 19.15 -33.10
CA TRP A 174 -9.91 18.55 -32.61
C TRP A 174 -8.65 19.01 -33.37
N ASP A 175 -8.79 19.79 -34.44
CA ASP A 175 -7.67 20.33 -35.25
C ASP A 175 -7.36 21.82 -35.03
N GLY A 176 -7.98 22.47 -34.03
CA GLY A 176 -7.89 23.92 -33.86
C GLY A 176 -7.39 24.34 -32.49
N TRP A 177 -6.08 24.46 -32.31
CA TRP A 177 -5.52 25.27 -31.21
C TRP A 177 -5.83 26.75 -31.46
N ARG A 178 -7.04 27.21 -31.11
CA ARG A 178 -7.35 28.62 -30.83
C ARG A 178 -8.76 28.70 -30.27
N GLU A 179 -8.89 29.32 -29.10
CA GLU A 179 -10.13 29.44 -28.31
C GLU A 179 -10.66 28.14 -27.71
N VAL A 180 -9.87 27.57 -26.80
CA VAL A 180 -10.47 26.83 -25.69
C VAL A 180 -11.24 27.87 -24.88
N GLN A 181 -12.55 27.92 -25.06
CA GLN A 181 -13.43 28.63 -24.13
C GLN A 181 -13.11 28.06 -22.75
N GLU A 182 -12.47 28.88 -21.93
CA GLU A 182 -12.00 28.53 -20.60
C GLU A 182 -13.22 28.29 -19.70
N ARG A 183 -13.85 27.12 -19.82
CA ARG A 183 -15.05 26.70 -19.07
C ARG A 183 -14.77 26.45 -17.58
N GLY A 184 -13.61 26.87 -17.07
CA GLY A 184 -13.25 26.73 -15.67
C GLY A 184 -13.73 27.95 -14.88
N LYS A 185 -14.36 27.72 -13.72
CA LYS A 185 -14.61 28.81 -12.78
C LYS A 185 -13.29 29.46 -12.36
N PRO A 186 -13.25 30.78 -12.10
CA PRO A 186 -12.09 31.43 -11.52
C PRO A 186 -11.71 30.74 -10.21
N ILE A 187 -10.44 30.33 -10.09
CA ILE A 187 -9.88 29.64 -8.92
C ILE A 187 -8.80 30.53 -8.32
N CYS A 188 -8.72 30.51 -6.99
CA CYS A 188 -7.73 31.29 -6.26
C CYS A 188 -6.32 30.72 -6.37
N ARG A 189 -5.32 31.60 -6.35
CA ARG A 189 -3.90 31.26 -6.32
C ARG A 189 -3.52 30.87 -4.88
N ARG A 190 -2.82 29.75 -4.70
CA ARG A 190 -2.23 29.41 -3.39
C ARG A 190 -1.33 30.57 -2.96
N SER A 191 -1.53 31.08 -1.75
CA SER A 191 -0.59 32.00 -1.13
C SER A 191 0.72 31.22 -0.92
N ILE A 192 1.80 31.71 -1.52
CA ILE A 192 3.13 31.20 -1.20
C ILE A 192 3.44 31.78 0.17
N SER A 193 3.06 31.07 1.23
CA SER A 193 3.70 31.30 2.52
C SER A 193 5.13 30.82 2.36
N GLU A 194 6.09 31.75 2.27
CA GLU A 194 7.49 31.46 2.51
C GLU A 194 7.59 30.69 3.83
N GLY A 195 7.92 29.40 3.77
CA GLY A 195 8.09 28.56 4.98
C GLY A 195 7.23 27.31 5.03
N SER A 196 7.42 26.37 4.11
CA SER A 196 7.41 24.93 4.44
C SER A 196 7.96 24.12 3.27
N THR A 197 9.26 24.22 3.01
CA THR A 197 10.02 23.15 2.35
C THR A 197 10.11 21.97 3.32
N GLY A 198 9.01 21.22 3.47
CA GLY A 198 9.06 19.86 3.99
C GLY A 198 9.36 18.91 2.82
N PRO A 199 10.24 17.91 2.98
CA PRO A 199 10.55 16.97 1.91
C PRO A 199 9.27 16.23 1.51
N ALA A 200 9.03 16.17 0.20
CA ALA A 200 8.10 15.20 -0.37
C ALA A 200 8.69 13.81 -0.09
N HIS A 201 8.03 13.04 0.77
CA HIS A 201 8.25 11.61 0.92
C HIS A 201 7.39 10.85 -0.08
#